data_AF-A0A1N7A808-F1
#
_entry.id   AF-A0A1N7A808-F1
#
_cell.length_a   1.000
_cell.length_b   1.000
_cell.length_c   1.000
_cell.angle_alpha   90.00
_cell.angle_beta   90.00
_cell.angle_gamma   90.00
#
_symmetry.space_group_name_H-M   'P 1'
#
loop_
_entity.id
_entity.type
_entity.pdbx_description
1 polymer ?
#
loop_
_entity_poly.entity_id
_entity_poly.type
_entity_poly.pdbx_seq_one_letter_code
_entity_poly.pdbx_strand_id
1 'polypeptide(L)'
;MARLFSLLLLTCAALPAQADEHTVVVTAAAPEKGCVEVEAHGKRAPSMSCLSEKLLPNSNTLNGPPPALSGAEAIVQRPSNQLGLYNRAALEHRMGNAFGKSVTPQRPAPPPPASPLLPPR
;
A
#
# COMPACT_ATOMS: atom_id res chain seq x y z
N MET A 1 -29.95 27.86 21.83
CA MET A 1 -29.74 26.65 20.99
C MET A 1 -28.38 26.63 20.28
N ALA A 2 -27.96 27.70 19.59
CA ALA A 2 -26.68 27.70 18.84
C ALA A 2 -25.41 27.69 19.71
N ARG A 3 -25.45 28.24 20.94
CA ARG A 3 -24.26 28.30 21.81
C ARG A 3 -23.92 27.00 22.55
N LEU A 4 -24.91 26.12 22.75
CA LEU A 4 -24.67 24.79 23.33
C LEU A 4 -23.95 23.86 22.35
N PHE A 5 -24.21 24.02 21.04
CA PHE A 5 -23.60 23.20 20.00
C PHE A 5 -22.11 23.51 19.82
N SER A 6 -21.70 24.77 19.98
CA SER A 6 -20.28 25.17 19.89
C SER A 6 -19.43 24.68 21.06
N LEU A 7 -20.00 24.50 22.26
CA LEU A 7 -19.27 23.93 23.40
C LEU A 7 -19.04 22.43 23.25
N LEU A 8 -19.98 21.70 22.63
CA LEU A 8 -19.89 20.26 22.44
C LEU A 8 -18.86 19.85 21.38
N LEU A 9 -18.56 20.74 20.42
CA LEU A 9 -17.51 20.52 19.42
C LEU A 9 -16.09 20.79 19.96
N LEU A 10 -15.94 21.64 20.99
CA LEU A 10 -14.62 21.97 21.55
C LEU A 10 -14.09 20.90 22.51
N THR A 11 -14.96 20.06 23.08
CA THR A 11 -14.58 19.03 24.06
C THR A 11 -14.04 17.75 23.43
N CYS A 12 -14.15 17.57 22.11
CA CYS A 12 -13.70 16.34 21.43
C CYS A 12 -12.21 16.40 20.99
N ALA A 13 -11.55 17.55 21.13
CA ALA A 13 -10.16 17.73 20.71
C ALA A 13 -9.11 17.38 21.78
N ALA A 14 -9.53 16.93 22.97
CA ALA A 14 -8.64 16.62 24.09
C ALA A 14 -8.69 15.14 24.51
N LEU A 15 -9.03 14.21 23.60
CA LEU A 15 -8.70 12.81 23.83
C LEU A 15 -7.21 12.63 23.49
N PRO A 16 -6.31 12.38 24.47
CA PRO A 16 -5.04 11.79 24.13
C PRO A 16 -5.37 10.45 23.49
N ALA A 17 -4.99 10.27 22.23
CA ALA A 17 -4.89 8.96 21.62
C ALA A 17 -3.92 8.16 22.49
N GLN A 18 -4.43 7.39 23.45
CA GLN A 18 -3.68 6.33 24.07
C GLN A 18 -3.53 5.26 22.98
N ALA A 19 -2.54 5.47 22.12
CA ALA A 19 -1.87 4.38 21.46
C ALA A 19 -1.30 3.54 22.60
N ASP A 20 -2.01 2.47 22.91
CA ASP A 20 -1.56 1.44 23.82
C ASP A 20 -0.27 0.87 23.22
N GLU A 21 0.84 1.46 23.64
CA GLU A 21 2.18 1.06 23.29
C GLU A 21 2.48 -0.23 24.07
N HIS A 22 1.85 -1.33 23.66
CA HIS A 22 2.36 -2.68 23.95
C HIS A 22 3.60 -2.92 23.08
N THR A 23 4.58 -2.01 23.12
CA THR A 23 5.97 -2.34 22.82
C THR A 23 6.49 -3.10 24.03
N VAL A 24 6.21 -4.40 24.07
CA VAL A 24 6.97 -5.30 24.93
C VAL A 24 8.39 -5.27 24.40
N VAL A 25 9.23 -4.41 24.98
CA VAL A 25 10.67 -4.41 24.76
C VAL A 25 11.20 -5.69 25.38
N VAL A 26 11.21 -6.76 24.58
CA VAL A 26 11.90 -8.00 24.93
C VAL A 26 13.38 -7.69 24.88
N THR A 27 13.94 -7.38 26.05
CA THR A 27 15.39 -7.32 26.21
C THR A 27 15.88 -8.76 26.11
N ALA A 28 16.60 -9.08 25.04
CA ALA A 28 17.22 -10.39 24.86
C ALA A 28 18.14 -10.64 26.06
N ALA A 29 17.82 -11.65 26.86
CA ALA A 29 18.73 -12.14 27.89
C ALA A 29 20.04 -12.56 27.20
N ALA A 30 21.18 -12.31 27.86
CA ALA A 30 22.48 -12.77 27.38
C ALA A 30 22.41 -14.28 27.06
N PRO A 31 23.10 -14.76 26.00
CA PRO A 31 22.91 -16.12 25.49
C PRO A 31 23.31 -17.16 26.54
N GLU A 32 22.33 -17.59 27.33
CA GLU A 32 22.43 -18.73 28.22
C GLU A 32 22.41 -19.98 27.33
N LYS A 33 23.61 -20.51 27.08
CA LYS A 33 23.92 -21.91 26.72
C LYS A 33 22.86 -22.62 25.88
N GLY A 34 23.05 -22.60 24.56
CA GLY A 34 22.66 -23.65 23.60
C GLY A 34 21.25 -24.23 23.71
N CYS A 35 20.42 -23.99 22.70
CA CYS A 35 19.09 -24.57 22.57
C CYS A 35 19.03 -26.08 22.85
N VAL A 36 18.46 -26.47 23.98
CA VAL A 36 18.29 -27.88 24.35
C VAL A 36 16.91 -28.35 23.91
N GLU A 37 16.84 -29.53 23.31
CA GLU A 37 15.58 -30.20 23.00
C GLU A 37 15.22 -31.19 24.11
N VAL A 38 13.94 -31.22 24.47
CA VAL A 38 13.43 -32.13 25.51
C VAL A 38 12.56 -33.18 24.84
N GLU A 39 12.85 -34.44 25.12
CA GLU A 39 12.06 -35.57 24.64
C GLU A 39 11.03 -35.96 25.71
N ALA A 40 9.74 -35.85 25.37
CA ALA A 40 8.65 -36.31 26.20
C ALA A 40 7.90 -37.40 25.43
N HIS A 41 7.76 -38.59 26.02
CA HIS A 41 7.05 -39.72 25.41
C HIS A 41 7.57 -40.18 24.04
N GLY A 42 8.89 -40.20 23.84
CA GLY A 42 9.49 -40.68 22.57
C GLY A 42 9.36 -39.70 21.40
N LYS A 43 8.89 -38.46 21.66
CA LYS A 43 8.83 -37.39 20.65
C LYS A 43 9.61 -36.19 21.15
N ARG A 44 10.54 -35.72 20.33
CA ARG A 44 11.24 -34.46 20.59
C ARG A 44 10.31 -33.29 20.31
N ALA A 45 10.11 -32.46 21.33
CA ALA A 45 9.47 -31.17 21.14
C ALA A 45 10.58 -30.11 20.95
N PRO A 46 10.58 -29.36 19.84
CA PRO A 46 11.51 -28.26 19.67
C PRO A 46 11.24 -27.20 20.74
N SER A 47 12.29 -26.62 21.33
CA SER A 47 12.14 -25.54 22.29
C SER A 47 11.69 -24.27 21.56
N MET A 48 10.43 -23.88 21.79
CA MET A 48 9.85 -22.69 21.16
C MET A 48 10.62 -21.41 21.52
N SER A 49 11.19 -21.33 22.72
CA SER A 49 12.02 -20.20 23.15
C SER A 49 13.25 -20.01 22.25
N CYS A 50 13.98 -21.09 21.94
CA CYS A 50 15.11 -21.04 21.03
C CYS A 50 14.69 -20.66 19.61
N LEU A 51 13.58 -21.24 19.14
CA LEU A 51 13.11 -20.97 17.78
C LEU A 51 12.71 -19.50 17.62
N SER A 52 12.03 -18.94 18.61
CA SER A 52 11.75 -17.49 18.68
C SER A 52 13.03 -16.67 18.69
N GLU A 53 14.04 -17.06 19.48
CA GLU A 53 15.34 -16.37 19.55
C GLU A 53 16.10 -16.38 18.21
N LYS A 54 16.03 -17.47 17.45
CA LYS A 54 16.65 -17.57 16.12
C LYS A 54 15.90 -16.81 15.02
N LEU A 55 14.60 -16.58 15.20
CA LEU A 55 13.78 -15.81 14.25
C LEU A 55 13.86 -14.30 14.50
N LEU A 56 14.44 -13.87 15.62
CA LEU A 56 14.66 -12.44 15.88
C LEU A 56 15.59 -11.85 14.81
N PRO A 57 15.24 -10.68 14.25
CA PRO A 57 16.11 -9.99 13.31
C PRO A 57 17.44 -9.64 13.98
N ASN A 58 18.55 -9.86 13.27
CA ASN A 58 19.87 -9.52 13.78
C ASN A 58 19.94 -8.01 14.08
N SER A 59 20.57 -7.58 15.16
CA SER A 59 20.60 -6.15 15.57
C SER A 59 21.14 -5.23 14.46
N ASN A 60 22.00 -5.76 13.58
CA ASN A 60 22.48 -5.04 12.39
C ASN A 60 21.40 -4.76 11.33
N THR A 61 20.30 -5.51 11.30
CA THR A 61 19.19 -5.27 10.35
C THR A 61 18.21 -4.19 10.83
N LEU A 62 18.26 -3.79 12.11
CA LEU A 62 17.40 -2.73 12.66
C LEU A 62 17.84 -1.31 12.24
N ASN A 63 19.14 -1.14 11.98
CA ASN A 63 19.71 0.13 11.49
C ASN A 63 19.97 0.13 9.97
N GLY A 64 19.63 -0.96 9.28
CA GLY A 64 19.80 -1.10 7.84
C GLY A 64 18.64 -0.48 7.05
N PRO A 65 18.82 -0.23 5.73
CA PRO A 65 17.72 0.12 4.85
C PRO A 65 16.58 -0.91 4.98
N PRO A 66 15.31 -0.49 4.83
CA PRO A 66 14.18 -1.41 4.88
C PRO A 66 14.39 -2.57 3.89
N PRO A 67 13.97 -3.80 4.25
CA PRO A 67 14.14 -4.95 3.37
C PRO A 67 13.51 -4.66 2.01
N ALA A 68 14.19 -5.07 0.93
CA ALA A 68 13.67 -4.92 -0.40
C ALA A 68 12.29 -5.59 -0.48
N LEU A 69 11.32 -4.88 -1.06
CA LEU A 69 9.97 -5.40 -1.27
C LEU A 69 10.06 -6.75 -1.98
N SER A 70 9.23 -7.71 -1.56
CA SER A 70 9.08 -8.96 -2.30
C SER A 70 8.58 -8.65 -3.72
N GLY A 71 8.80 -9.58 -4.64
CA GLY A 71 8.33 -9.43 -6.02
C GLY A 71 6.83 -9.12 -6.11
N ALA A 72 6.02 -9.63 -5.18
CA ALA A 72 4.58 -9.38 -5.14
C ALA A 72 4.27 -7.95 -4.69
N GLU A 73 4.87 -7.46 -3.60
CA GLU A 73 4.65 -6.07 -3.15
C GLU A 73 5.19 -5.06 -4.16
N ALA A 74 6.30 -5.36 -4.81
CA ALA A 74 6.85 -4.54 -5.88
C ALA A 74 5.90 -4.44 -7.09
N ILE A 75 5.11 -5.48 -7.40
CA ILE A 75 4.11 -5.43 -8.47
C ILE A 75 2.89 -4.60 -8.06
N VAL A 76 2.43 -4.70 -6.80
CA VAL A 76 1.29 -3.90 -6.30
C VAL A 76 1.60 -2.39 -6.35
N GLN A 77 2.85 -2.02 -6.13
CA GLN A 77 3.28 -0.62 -6.19
C GLN A 77 3.52 -0.11 -7.62
N ARG A 78 3.55 -0.99 -8.64
CA ARG A 78 3.74 -0.54 -10.02
C ARG A 78 2.49 0.15 -10.55
N PRO A 79 2.65 1.27 -11.25
CA PRO A 79 1.52 1.96 -11.86
C PRO A 79 0.93 1.09 -12.99
N SER A 80 -0.39 1.18 -13.18
CA SER A 80 -1.11 0.27 -14.08
C SER A 80 -0.67 0.36 -15.55
N ASN A 81 -0.11 1.49 -15.97
CA ASN A 81 0.48 1.68 -17.30
C ASN A 81 1.71 0.77 -17.55
N GLN A 82 2.49 0.43 -16.52
CA GLN A 82 3.62 -0.49 -16.63
C GLN A 82 3.20 -1.95 -16.60
N LEU A 83 2.03 -2.24 -16.01
CA LEU A 83 1.49 -3.59 -15.90
C LEU A 83 0.61 -3.98 -17.11
N GLY A 84 0.37 -3.05 -18.05
CA GLY A 84 -0.57 -3.27 -19.15
C GLY A 84 -2.02 -3.45 -18.70
N LEU A 85 -2.32 -3.06 -17.46
CA LEU A 85 -3.66 -3.15 -16.88
C LEU A 85 -4.47 -1.90 -17.22
N TYR A 86 -5.76 -1.95 -16.88
CA TYR A 86 -6.66 -0.81 -17.06
C TYR A 86 -6.10 0.46 -16.41
N ASN A 87 -6.15 1.57 -17.16
CA ASN A 87 -5.78 2.89 -16.67
C ASN A 87 -6.83 3.90 -17.16
N ARG A 88 -7.52 4.56 -16.22
CA ARG A 88 -8.58 5.53 -16.54
C ARG A 88 -8.06 6.70 -17.35
N ALA A 89 -6.94 7.31 -16.94
CA ALA A 89 -6.36 8.46 -17.64
C ALA A 89 -5.96 8.09 -19.08
N ALA A 90 -5.39 6.89 -19.29
CA ALA A 90 -5.08 6.41 -20.63
C ALA A 90 -6.33 6.22 -21.51
N LEU A 91 -7.43 5.71 -20.92
CA LEU A 91 -8.70 5.57 -21.63
C LEU A 91 -9.34 6.94 -21.93
N GLU A 92 -9.29 7.88 -20.99
CA GLU A 92 -9.73 9.27 -21.18
C GLU A 92 -9.01 9.92 -22.37
N HIS A 93 -7.69 9.75 -22.46
CA HIS A 93 -6.91 10.26 -23.60
C HIS A 93 -7.28 9.61 -24.93
N ARG A 94 -7.53 8.29 -24.95
CA ARG A 94 -7.93 7.59 -26.18
C ARG A 94 -9.33 7.96 -26.65
N MET A 95 -10.26 8.18 -25.73
CA MET A 95 -11.65 8.49 -26.06
C MET A 95 -11.87 9.98 -26.32
N GLY A 96 -11.08 10.85 -25.69
CA GLY A 96 -11.27 12.31 -25.74
C GLY A 96 -12.64 12.71 -25.18
N ASN A 97 -13.32 13.61 -25.87
CA ASN A 97 -14.66 14.09 -25.49
C ASN A 97 -15.74 12.99 -25.44
N ALA A 98 -15.46 11.82 -26.01
CA ALA A 98 -16.36 10.68 -26.00
C ALA A 98 -16.28 9.84 -24.70
N PHE A 99 -15.33 10.15 -23.80
CA PHE A 99 -15.17 9.40 -22.55
C PHE A 99 -16.43 9.45 -21.69
N GLY A 100 -16.94 8.28 -21.30
CA GLY A 100 -18.19 8.14 -20.53
C GLY A 100 -19.47 8.47 -21.31
N LYS A 101 -19.40 8.70 -22.62
CA LYS A 101 -20.56 9.00 -23.49
C LYS A 101 -20.71 8.04 -24.67
N SER A 102 -19.62 7.43 -25.12
CA SER A 102 -19.62 6.48 -26.24
C SER A 102 -18.68 5.30 -25.96
N VAL A 103 -18.88 4.21 -26.70
CA VAL A 103 -17.95 3.07 -26.81
C VAL A 103 -16.88 3.29 -27.89
N THR A 104 -17.07 4.31 -28.75
CA THR A 104 -16.12 4.69 -29.80
C THR A 104 -15.40 6.00 -29.48
N PRO A 105 -14.11 6.14 -29.84
CA PRO A 105 -13.35 7.38 -29.67
C PRO A 105 -13.94 8.58 -30.43
N GLN A 106 -13.60 9.79 -29.99
CA GLN A 106 -13.93 11.02 -30.71
C GLN A 106 -13.33 11.02 -32.11
N ARG A 107 -14.18 11.00 -33.14
CA ARG A 107 -13.77 11.27 -34.53
C ARG A 107 -14.07 12.73 -34.86
N PRO A 108 -13.12 13.51 -35.38
CA PRO A 108 -13.42 14.81 -35.97
C PRO A 108 -14.49 14.65 -37.06
N ALA A 109 -15.38 15.64 -37.16
CA ALA A 109 -16.31 15.70 -38.28
C ALA A 109 -15.51 15.73 -39.60
N PRO A 110 -16.00 15.08 -40.67
CA PRO A 110 -15.37 15.23 -41.97
C PRO A 110 -15.23 16.72 -42.32
N PRO A 111 -14.13 17.14 -42.95
CA PRO A 111 -14.05 18.51 -43.44
C PRO A 111 -15.22 18.76 -44.41
N PRO A 112 -15.75 19.99 -44.45
CA PRO A 112 -16.78 20.34 -45.43
C PRO A 112 -16.25 20.05 -46.85
N PRO A 113 -17.13 19.65 -47.78
CA PRO A 113 -16.70 19.38 -49.15
C PRO A 113 -16.02 20.62 -49.73
N ALA A 114 -14.87 20.42 -50.37
CA ALA A 114 -14.17 21.49 -51.06
C ALA A 114 -15.10 22.05 -52.15
N SER A 115 -15.43 23.34 -52.05
CA SER A 115 -16.31 23.98 -53.03
C SER A 115 -15.50 24.22 -54.31
N PRO A 116 -15.95 23.77 -55.49
CA PRO A 116 -15.23 23.98 -56.74
C PRO A 116 -15.19 25.46 -57.17
N LEU A 117 -15.98 26.31 -56.51
CA LEU A 117 -16.11 27.73 -56.81
C LEU A 117 -15.34 28.65 -55.84
N LEU A 118 -14.75 28.11 -54.75
CA LEU A 118 -14.00 28.92 -53.79
C LEU A 118 -12.53 28.46 -53.71
N PRO A 119 -11.57 29.40 -53.75
CA PRO A 119 -10.17 29.06 -53.50
C PRO A 119 -9.99 28.57 -52.04
N PRO A 120 -9.01 27.67 -51.79
CA PRO A 120 -8.71 27.22 -50.44
C PRO A 120 -8.28 28.41 -49.56
N ARG A 121 -8.80 28.46 -48.34
CA ARG A 121 -8.39 29.40 -47.28
C ARG A 121 -7.40 28.75 -46.34
#